data_AF-A0A954VE95-F1
#
_entry.id   AF-A0A954VE95-F1
#
_cell.length_a   1.000
_cell.length_b   1.000
_cell.length_c   1.000
_cell.angle_alpha   90.00
_cell.angle_beta   90.00
_cell.angle_gamma   90.00
#
_symmetry.space_group_name_H-M   'P 1'
#
loop_
_entity.id
_entity.type
_entity.pdbx_description
1 polymer ?
#
loop_
_entity_poly.entity_id
_entity_poly.type
_entity_poly.pdbx_seq_one_letter_code
_entity_poly.pdbx_strand_id
1 'polypeptide(L)'
;MDHCRNFFLTAIVLLVGLHACAADKPQPVRMGCGMMTFDTVPGWGLRPDGQSALGSTHGSVVVDKAGNIYTSAAKGVIVFTPDGGVVQQYLGDDYTNIHDMEIRDEDGTEFIYGARNNNAEGI
;
A
#
# COMPACT_ATOMS: atom_id res chain seq x y z
N MET A 1 51.45 49.50 29.29
CA MET A 1 51.97 48.46 28.38
C MET A 1 51.21 47.19 28.69
N ASP A 2 50.66 46.62 27.62
CA ASP A 2 50.24 45.22 27.44
C ASP A 2 48.86 44.79 27.96
N HIS A 3 47.91 44.95 27.03
CA HIS A 3 46.63 44.26 26.95
C HIS A 3 46.81 42.74 26.97
N CYS A 4 46.33 42.08 28.03
CA CYS A 4 46.13 40.64 28.01
C CYS A 4 44.79 40.32 27.35
N ARG A 5 44.87 39.63 26.22
CA ARG A 5 43.83 39.44 25.20
C ARG A 5 42.99 38.20 25.52
N ASN A 6 41.67 38.35 25.43
CA ASN A 6 40.64 37.30 25.43
C ASN A 6 41.07 35.99 24.73
N PHE A 7 40.68 34.85 25.30
CA PHE A 7 40.44 33.63 24.53
C PHE A 7 39.19 32.90 25.07
N PHE A 8 38.01 33.40 24.70
CA PHE A 8 36.77 32.65 24.78
C PHE A 8 36.80 31.57 23.68
N LEU A 9 37.08 30.32 24.07
CA LEU A 9 36.95 29.16 23.18
C LEU A 9 35.46 28.88 22.96
N THR A 10 34.91 29.44 21.89
CA THR A 10 33.56 29.11 21.42
C THR A 10 33.68 27.88 20.53
N ALA A 11 33.28 26.71 21.03
CA ALA A 11 33.20 25.50 20.22
C ALA A 11 32.03 25.64 19.23
N ILE A 12 32.33 25.92 17.96
CA ILE A 12 31.34 25.89 16.88
C ILE A 12 31.08 24.42 16.55
N VAL A 13 29.96 23.90 17.03
CA VAL A 13 29.42 22.61 16.57
C VAL A 13 28.89 22.83 15.15
N LEU A 14 29.60 22.31 14.15
CA LEU A 14 29.17 22.32 12.77
C LEU A 14 28.01 21.33 12.63
N LEU A 15 26.77 21.82 12.76
CA LEU A 15 25.58 21.07 12.37
C LEU A 15 25.54 21.01 10.84
N VAL A 16 26.22 20.01 10.25
CA VAL A 16 26.00 19.67 8.85
C VAL A 16 24.60 19.08 8.77
N GLY A 17 23.62 19.93 8.50
CA GLY A 17 22.27 19.48 8.20
C GLY A 17 22.31 18.62 6.95
N LEU A 18 22.21 17.30 7.13
CA LEU A 18 21.83 16.39 6.06
C LEU A 18 20.44 16.86 5.58
N HIS A 19 20.44 17.71 4.57
CA HIS A 19 19.28 17.84 3.72
C HIS A 19 19.25 16.55 2.92
N ALA A 20 18.54 15.55 3.45
CA ALA A 20 18.08 14.46 2.62
C ALA A 20 17.35 15.11 1.45
N CYS A 21 17.91 15.00 0.25
CA CYS A 21 17.22 15.37 -0.97
C CYS A 21 15.98 14.48 -1.02
N ALA A 22 14.85 14.98 -0.51
CA ALA A 22 13.58 14.31 -0.69
C ALA A 22 13.33 14.31 -2.20
N ALA A 23 13.43 13.14 -2.82
CA ALA A 23 13.03 12.99 -4.22
C ALA A 23 11.59 13.49 -4.36
N ASP A 24 11.30 14.23 -5.43
CA ASP A 24 9.93 14.65 -5.72
C ASP A 24 9.01 13.43 -5.71
N LYS A 25 7.86 13.57 -5.07
CA LYS A 25 6.87 12.49 -5.05
C LYS A 25 6.52 12.15 -6.50
N PRO A 26 6.48 10.86 -6.88
CA PRO A 26 6.08 10.49 -8.23
C PRO A 26 4.70 11.07 -8.50
N GLN A 27 4.50 11.61 -9.70
CA GLN A 27 3.21 12.18 -10.10
C GLN A 27 2.31 11.10 -10.71
N PRO A 28 0.99 11.22 -10.59
CA PRO A 28 0.04 10.39 -11.33
C PRO A 28 0.34 10.37 -12.83
N VAL A 29 0.20 9.19 -13.44
CA VAL A 29 0.35 8.99 -14.89
C VAL A 29 -0.99 8.53 -15.45
N ARG A 30 -1.44 9.20 -16.51
CA ARG A 30 -2.64 8.85 -17.27
C ARG A 30 -2.34 7.66 -18.18
N MET A 31 -3.08 6.57 -18.00
CA MET A 31 -3.02 5.34 -18.78
C MET A 31 -4.34 5.10 -19.53
N GLY A 32 -4.33 4.20 -20.52
CA GLY A 32 -5.52 3.82 -21.29
C GLY A 32 -5.81 4.72 -22.50
N CYS A 33 -6.98 4.56 -23.13
CA CYS A 33 -7.39 5.34 -24.30
C CYS A 33 -8.92 5.46 -24.43
N GLY A 34 -9.38 6.45 -25.20
CA GLY A 34 -10.81 6.70 -25.40
C GLY A 34 -11.51 7.05 -24.09
N MET A 35 -12.62 6.37 -23.79
CA MET A 35 -13.33 6.52 -22.51
C MET A 35 -12.69 5.71 -21.38
N MET A 36 -11.84 4.73 -21.71
CA MET A 36 -11.21 3.84 -20.74
C MET A 36 -9.83 4.37 -20.38
N THR A 37 -9.81 5.47 -19.62
CA THR A 37 -8.59 6.09 -19.13
C THR A 37 -8.54 6.12 -17.61
N PHE A 38 -7.35 5.93 -17.05
CA PHE A 38 -7.13 5.80 -15.61
C PHE A 38 -5.91 6.62 -15.20
N ASP A 39 -5.95 7.26 -14.04
CA ASP A 39 -4.78 7.88 -13.43
C ASP A 39 -4.18 6.95 -12.39
N THR A 40 -2.85 6.75 -12.44
CA THR A 40 -2.18 6.00 -11.38
C THR A 40 -2.22 6.77 -10.07
N VAL A 41 -2.26 6.04 -8.95
CA VAL A 41 -2.09 6.62 -7.60
C VAL A 41 -0.69 6.21 -7.10
N PRO A 42 0.30 7.12 -7.15
CA PRO A 42 1.66 6.81 -6.73
C PRO A 42 1.73 6.31 -5.28
N GLY A 43 2.38 5.17 -5.07
CA GLY A 43 2.53 4.57 -3.76
C GLY A 43 1.30 3.82 -3.24
N TRP A 44 0.26 3.67 -4.06
CA TRP A 44 -0.93 2.88 -3.69
C TRP A 44 -0.53 1.44 -3.33
N GLY A 45 -1.02 0.96 -2.18
CA GLY A 45 -0.72 -0.37 -1.68
C GLY A 45 0.66 -0.54 -1.05
N LEU A 46 1.47 0.53 -0.96
CA LEU A 46 2.72 0.52 -0.20
C LEU A 46 2.45 0.79 1.28
N ARG A 47 3.22 0.13 2.13
CA ARG A 47 3.29 0.44 3.57
C ARG A 47 4.13 1.71 3.80
N PRO A 48 4.09 2.30 5.01
CA PRO A 48 4.90 3.48 5.34
C PRO A 48 6.41 3.30 5.16
N ASP A 49 6.91 2.07 5.20
CA ASP A 49 8.31 1.72 4.93
C ASP A 49 8.63 1.59 3.43
N GLY A 50 7.66 1.86 2.55
CA GLY A 50 7.77 1.75 1.10
C GLY A 50 7.61 0.32 0.56
N GLN A 51 7.44 -0.68 1.42
CA GLN A 51 7.29 -2.07 0.97
C GLN A 51 5.85 -2.34 0.55
N SER A 52 5.69 -3.15 -0.50
CA SER A 52 4.37 -3.58 -0.94
C SER A 52 3.62 -4.33 0.17
N ALA A 53 2.39 -3.92 0.44
CA ALA A 53 1.48 -4.68 1.29
C ALA A 53 1.11 -6.02 0.65
N LEU A 54 1.02 -6.00 -0.69
CA LEU A 54 0.84 -7.16 -1.56
C LEU A 54 2.14 -7.95 -1.67
N GLY A 55 2.02 -9.27 -1.70
CA GLY A 55 3.09 -10.17 -2.16
C GLY A 55 2.84 -10.58 -3.61
N SER A 56 3.15 -11.85 -3.94
CA SER A 56 2.69 -12.45 -5.19
C SER A 56 1.17 -12.39 -5.26
N THR A 57 0.61 -11.64 -6.20
CA THR A 57 -0.84 -11.54 -6.42
C THR A 57 -1.38 -12.86 -6.95
N HIS A 58 -2.65 -13.15 -6.65
CA HIS A 58 -3.31 -14.39 -7.09
C HIS A 58 -4.55 -14.15 -7.97
N GLY A 59 -4.72 -12.91 -8.47
CA GLY A 59 -5.50 -12.64 -9.67
C GLY A 59 -6.89 -12.04 -9.45
N SER A 60 -7.38 -11.94 -8.22
CA SER A 60 -8.73 -11.43 -7.96
C SER A 60 -8.75 -10.10 -7.22
N VAL A 61 -9.70 -9.24 -7.63
CA VAL A 61 -10.01 -7.96 -7.02
C VAL A 61 -11.52 -7.78 -6.95
N VAL A 62 -12.05 -7.48 -5.77
CA VAL A 62 -13.46 -7.08 -5.58
C VAL A 62 -13.53 -5.79 -4.76
N VAL A 63 -14.62 -5.04 -4.91
CA VAL A 63 -14.81 -3.76 -4.22
C VAL A 63 -16.14 -3.79 -3.48
N ASP A 64 -16.13 -3.51 -2.18
CA ASP A 64 -17.35 -3.44 -1.37
C ASP A 64 -18.12 -2.13 -1.57
N LYS A 65 -19.34 -2.04 -1.03
CA LYS A 65 -20.18 -0.84 -1.09
C LYS A 65 -19.55 0.39 -0.44
N ALA A 66 -18.62 0.21 0.50
CA ALA A 66 -17.88 1.31 1.12
C ALA A 66 -16.67 1.76 0.28
N GLY A 67 -16.37 1.05 -0.81
CA GLY A 67 -15.25 1.35 -1.70
C GLY A 67 -13.93 0.71 -1.25
N ASN A 68 -13.92 -0.20 -0.27
CA ASN A 68 -12.71 -0.94 0.07
C ASN A 68 -12.42 -1.98 -1.01
N ILE A 69 -11.14 -2.10 -1.35
CA ILE A 69 -10.63 -2.96 -2.42
C ILE A 69 -9.98 -4.19 -1.80
N TYR A 70 -10.56 -5.36 -2.05
CA TYR A 70 -10.04 -6.64 -1.61
C TYR A 70 -9.22 -7.22 -2.74
N THR A 71 -7.96 -7.56 -2.48
CA THR A 71 -7.05 -8.15 -3.49
C THR A 71 -6.50 -9.46 -2.97
N SER A 72 -6.57 -10.52 -3.79
CA SER A 72 -6.00 -11.81 -3.44
C SER A 72 -4.49 -11.86 -3.72
N ALA A 73 -3.76 -12.46 -2.79
CA ALA A 73 -2.33 -12.76 -2.87
C ALA A 73 -2.08 -14.20 -2.40
N ALA A 74 -0.91 -14.75 -2.71
CA ALA A 74 -0.53 -16.10 -2.29
C ALA A 74 -0.72 -16.34 -0.78
N LYS A 75 -0.45 -15.30 0.03
CA LYS A 75 -0.56 -15.33 1.50
C LYS A 75 -1.98 -15.16 2.06
N GLY A 76 -2.96 -14.74 1.25
CA GLY A 76 -4.24 -14.27 1.78
C GLY A 76 -4.89 -13.14 0.98
N VAL A 77 -5.94 -12.56 1.54
CA VAL A 77 -6.63 -11.38 1.00
C VAL A 77 -6.21 -10.14 1.77
N ILE A 78 -5.85 -9.08 1.04
CA ILE A 78 -5.47 -7.78 1.59
C ILE A 78 -6.54 -6.77 1.22
N VAL A 79 -6.99 -5.99 2.20
CA VAL A 79 -8.06 -5.00 2.02
C VAL A 79 -7.46 -3.61 2.08
N PHE A 80 -7.71 -2.83 1.04
CA PHE A 80 -7.25 -1.47 0.87
C PHE A 80 -8.40 -0.47 0.90
N THR A 81 -8.11 0.72 1.37
CA THR A 81 -8.89 1.92 1.10
C THR A 81 -8.70 2.37 -0.36
N PRO A 82 -9.57 3.24 -0.91
CA PRO A 82 -9.41 3.81 -2.24
C PRO A 82 -8.05 4.46 -2.50
N ASP A 83 -7.44 5.08 -1.48
CA ASP A 83 -6.12 5.71 -1.55
C ASP A 83 -4.94 4.75 -1.29
N GLY A 84 -5.23 3.47 -1.01
CA GLY A 84 -4.23 2.39 -0.99
C GLY A 84 -3.64 2.08 0.37
N GLY A 85 -4.23 2.59 1.46
CA GLY A 85 -3.89 2.19 2.82
C GLY A 85 -4.50 0.83 3.16
N VAL A 86 -3.74 -0.04 3.82
CA VAL A 86 -4.23 -1.34 4.30
C VAL A 86 -5.13 -1.16 5.52
N VAL A 87 -6.36 -1.68 5.47
CA VAL A 87 -7.31 -1.62 6.58
C VAL A 87 -7.60 -2.97 7.22
N GLN A 88 -7.41 -4.07 6.48
CA GLN A 88 -7.64 -5.43 6.98
C GLN A 88 -6.82 -6.45 6.18
N GLN A 89 -6.53 -7.60 6.79
CA GLN A 89 -5.91 -8.74 6.11
C GLN A 89 -6.55 -10.05 6.60
N TYR A 90 -6.84 -10.95 5.66
CA TYR A 90 -7.25 -12.33 5.94
C TYR A 90 -6.09 -13.24 5.54
N LEU A 91 -5.40 -13.79 6.55
CA LEU A 91 -4.16 -14.54 6.38
C LEU A 91 -4.30 -15.93 7.02
N GLY A 92 -3.41 -16.84 6.64
CA GLY A 92 -3.41 -18.21 7.14
C GLY A 92 -3.97 -19.17 6.09
N ASP A 93 -3.85 -20.47 6.39
CA ASP A 93 -4.02 -21.53 5.41
C ASP A 93 -5.37 -21.44 4.68
N ASP A 94 -6.46 -21.13 5.39
CA ASP A 94 -7.83 -21.01 4.85
C ASP A 94 -8.00 -19.90 3.79
N TYR A 95 -7.10 -18.92 3.75
CA TYR A 95 -7.19 -17.78 2.84
C TYR A 95 -6.09 -17.78 1.78
N THR A 96 -5.20 -18.77 1.79
CA THR A 96 -4.11 -18.84 0.80
C THR A 96 -4.62 -19.24 -0.58
N ASN A 97 -3.93 -18.74 -1.62
CA ASN A 97 -4.12 -19.14 -3.01
C ASN A 97 -5.56 -18.98 -3.55
N ILE A 98 -6.30 -17.97 -3.09
CA ILE A 98 -7.61 -17.61 -3.66
C ILE A 98 -7.39 -16.99 -5.05
N HIS A 99 -7.69 -17.76 -6.09
CA HIS A 99 -7.46 -17.38 -7.48
C HIS A 99 -8.57 -16.50 -8.05
N ASP A 100 -9.79 -16.69 -7.57
CA ASP A 100 -10.94 -15.88 -7.94
C ASP A 100 -11.75 -15.48 -6.70
N MET A 101 -12.42 -14.34 -6.78
CA MET A 101 -13.31 -13.81 -5.75
C MET A 101 -14.49 -13.12 -6.42
N GLU A 102 -15.68 -13.32 -5.88
CA GLU A 102 -16.89 -12.64 -6.31
C GLU A 102 -17.60 -12.08 -5.08
N ILE A 103 -17.99 -10.81 -5.14
CA ILE A 103 -18.75 -10.16 -4.08
C ILE A 103 -20.24 -10.14 -4.41
N ARG A 104 -21.09 -10.50 -3.45
CA ARG A 104 -22.55 -10.53 -3.59
C ARG A 104 -23.24 -9.89 -2.40
N ASP A 105 -24.28 -9.13 -2.69
CA ASP A 105 -25.22 -8.64 -1.69
C ASP A 105 -26.34 -9.67 -1.51
N GLU A 106 -26.46 -10.20 -0.30
CA GLU A 106 -27.52 -11.11 0.11
C GLU A 106 -28.26 -10.49 1.30
N ASP A 107 -29.49 -10.04 1.02
CA ASP A 107 -30.38 -9.38 1.99
C ASP A 107 -29.74 -8.21 2.75
N GLY A 108 -28.91 -7.42 2.06
CA GLY A 108 -28.25 -6.24 2.59
C GLY A 108 -26.85 -6.52 3.16
N THR A 109 -26.41 -7.77 3.20
CA THR A 109 -25.09 -8.18 3.69
C THR A 109 -24.19 -8.55 2.51
N GLU A 110 -22.96 -8.02 2.48
CA GLU A 110 -21.99 -8.38 1.45
C GLU A 110 -21.19 -9.64 1.86
N PHE A 111 -21.20 -10.63 0.98
CA PHE A 111 -20.40 -11.85 1.07
C PHE A 111 -19.38 -11.88 -0.06
N ILE A 112 -18.17 -12.35 0.24
CA ILE A 112 -17.15 -12.62 -0.77
C ILE A 112 -16.99 -14.13 -0.85
N TYR A 113 -17.28 -14.67 -2.02
CA TYR A 113 -17.05 -16.06 -2.38
C TYR A 113 -15.67 -16.20 -3.02
N GLY A 114 -14.88 -17.19 -2.61
CA GLY A 114 -13.52 -17.39 -3.10
C GLY A 114 -13.34 -18.75 -3.77
N ALA A 115 -12.46 -18.83 -4.78
CA ALA A 115 -12.03 -20.09 -5.39
C ALA A 115 -10.55 -20.36 -5.08
N ARG A 116 -10.24 -21.42 -4.33
CA ARG A 116 -8.88 -21.80 -3.93
C ARG A 116 -8.34 -22.86 -4.88
N ASN A 117 -7.49 -22.45 -5.82
CA ASN A 117 -7.06 -23.32 -6.92
C ASN A 117 -6.21 -24.52 -6.45
N ASN A 118 -5.26 -24.30 -5.54
CA ASN A 118 -4.40 -25.37 -5.02
C ASN A 118 -5.16 -26.36 -4.13
N ASN A 119 -6.27 -25.93 -3.52
CA ASN A 119 -7.11 -26.73 -2.65
C ASN A 119 -8.30 -27.37 -3.39
N ALA A 120 -8.57 -26.94 -4.63
CA ALA A 120 -9.70 -27.38 -5.45
C ALA A 120 -11.06 -27.21 -4.75
N GLU A 121 -11.26 -26.08 -4.07
CA GLU A 121 -12.49 -25.77 -3.32
C GLU A 121 -12.98 -24.34 -3.54
N GLY A 122 -14.27 -24.13 -3.24
CA GLY A 122 -14.86 -22.82 -3.06
C GLY A 122 -15.09 -22.54 -1.57
N ILE A 123 -14.92 -21.29 -1.16
CA ILE A 123 -15.11 -20.79 0.21
C ILE A 123 -16.06 -19.60 0.25
#